data_AF-A0A7S4AXA1-F1
#
_entry.id   AF-A0A7S4AXA1-F1
#
_cell.length_a   1.000
_cell.length_b   1.000
_cell.length_c   1.000
_cell.angle_alpha   90.00
_cell.angle_beta   90.00
_cell.angle_gamma   90.00
#
_symmetry.space_group_name_H-M   'P 1'
#
loop_
_entity.id
_entity.type
_entity.pdbx_description
1 polymer ?
#
loop_
_entity_poly.entity_id
_entity_poly.type
_entity_poly.pdbx_seq_one_letter_code
_entity_poly.pdbx_strand_id
1 'polypeptide(L)'
;MESSSSQQQSRSTNTMFTTSIAEDKVAINEYGEGYPGSNIHNSSNIRISSLPQQIREFASKLDIDGDGDLNHSDVAMALYHLETKKKENKNLRNIIVVFSVLSVLLVACIFGASMTAARLSQEVHVNAANGFAYVKGSGEVMKTERAMVWEQGGIAELPTKTLNRLAEIVLAEGDVRFKIKGSARSRDPLNDSVILLVEGGTLTWDRVEGLVDATGHAKTLLENTFGKDAFEVDVHVDGTNNSRRNLLNACYEPYFGYGGSY
;
A
#
# COMPACT_ATOMS: atom_id res chain seq x y z
N MET A 1 -23.00 -12.32 -26.22
CA MET A 1 -21.66 -12.84 -25.89
C MET A 1 -21.42 -12.48 -24.44
N GLU A 2 -21.74 -13.43 -23.57
CA GLU A 2 -21.88 -13.27 -22.13
C GLU A 2 -20.52 -13.15 -21.44
N SER A 3 -20.47 -12.22 -20.48
CA SER A 3 -19.33 -11.92 -19.64
C SER A 3 -19.37 -12.83 -18.41
N SER A 4 -18.49 -13.84 -18.39
CA SER A 4 -18.32 -14.72 -17.23
C SER A 4 -17.55 -14.00 -16.14
N SER A 5 -18.28 -13.58 -15.09
CA SER A 5 -17.74 -13.05 -13.84
C SER A 5 -17.25 -14.19 -12.95
N SER A 6 -15.95 -14.24 -12.72
CA SER A 6 -15.29 -15.16 -11.81
C SER A 6 -15.38 -14.65 -10.37
N GLN A 7 -16.37 -15.11 -9.60
CA GLN A 7 -16.37 -14.96 -8.13
C GLN A 7 -15.45 -16.02 -7.52
N GLN A 8 -14.27 -15.59 -7.04
CA GLN A 8 -13.42 -16.40 -6.19
C GLN A 8 -13.97 -16.38 -4.76
N GLN A 9 -14.59 -17.49 -4.38
CA GLN A 9 -15.17 -17.74 -3.08
C GLN A 9 -14.06 -18.20 -2.11
N SER A 10 -13.55 -17.29 -1.29
CA SER A 10 -12.57 -17.61 -0.23
C SER A 10 -13.22 -18.44 0.87
N ARG A 11 -13.02 -19.76 0.77
CA ARG A 11 -13.46 -20.76 1.74
C ARG A 11 -12.54 -20.71 2.97
N SER A 12 -12.97 -20.03 4.02
CA SER A 12 -12.26 -20.01 5.30
C SER A 12 -12.49 -21.35 6.01
N THR A 13 -11.48 -22.23 6.00
CA THR A 13 -11.45 -23.44 6.82
C THR A 13 -11.10 -23.07 8.25
N ASN A 14 -12.11 -23.06 9.13
CA ASN A 14 -11.92 -23.02 10.57
C ASN A 14 -11.38 -24.37 11.04
N THR A 15 -10.06 -24.47 11.18
CA THR A 15 -9.38 -25.61 11.78
C THR A 15 -9.55 -25.55 13.29
N MET A 16 -10.50 -26.33 13.81
CA MET A 16 -10.78 -26.47 15.23
C MET A 16 -9.63 -27.28 15.86
N PHE A 17 -8.70 -26.60 16.54
CA PHE A 17 -7.63 -27.24 17.31
C PHE A 17 -8.21 -27.69 18.67
N THR A 18 -8.59 -28.97 18.79
CA THR A 18 -8.94 -29.59 20.06
C THR A 18 -7.67 -30.09 20.73
N THR A 19 -7.18 -29.36 21.74
CA THR A 19 -6.08 -29.82 22.58
C THR A 19 -6.64 -30.79 23.62
N SER A 20 -6.52 -32.09 23.35
CA SER A 20 -6.76 -33.13 24.35
C SER A 20 -5.63 -33.10 25.37
N ILE A 21 -5.91 -32.54 26.55
CA ILE A 21 -5.03 -32.62 27.71
C ILE A 21 -5.07 -34.07 28.18
N ALA A 22 -3.95 -34.79 28.01
CA ALA A 22 -3.76 -36.11 28.58
C ALA A 22 -3.75 -35.96 30.11
N GLU A 23 -4.69 -36.65 30.77
CA GLU A 23 -4.73 -36.81 32.21
C GLU A 23 -3.51 -37.64 32.64
N ASP A 24 -2.49 -36.96 33.17
CA ASP A 24 -1.37 -37.59 33.82
C ASP A 24 -1.83 -38.09 35.20
N LYS A 25 -2.01 -39.40 35.31
CA LYS A 25 -2.38 -40.09 36.55
C LYS A 25 -1.20 -40.02 37.50
N VAL A 26 -1.19 -39.01 38.37
CA VAL A 26 -0.29 -38.94 39.51
C VAL A 26 -0.65 -40.07 40.47
N ALA A 27 0.19 -41.09 40.50
CA ALA A 27 0.17 -42.15 41.49
C ALA A 27 0.39 -41.54 42.87
N ILE A 28 -0.62 -41.64 43.72
CA ILE A 28 -0.55 -41.27 45.14
C ILE A 28 0.18 -42.43 45.81
N ASN A 29 1.46 -42.24 46.12
CA ASN A 29 2.22 -43.20 46.92
C ASN A 29 1.75 -43.09 48.37
N GLU A 30 0.90 -44.05 48.72
CA GLU A 30 0.53 -44.47 50.06
C GLU A 30 1.80 -44.92 50.81
N TYR A 31 2.32 -44.06 51.70
CA TYR A 31 3.35 -44.42 52.66
C TYR A 31 2.73 -44.61 54.05
N GLY A 32 2.65 -45.87 54.45
CA GLY A 32 3.38 -46.34 55.64
C GLY A 32 2.77 -46.07 57.02
N GLU A 33 2.05 -47.09 57.50
CA GLU A 33 2.27 -47.79 58.78
C GLU A 33 2.27 -46.99 60.09
N GLY A 34 1.29 -47.34 60.93
CA GLY A 34 1.07 -46.78 62.25
C GLY A 34 2.04 -47.28 63.34
N TYR A 35 2.25 -46.39 64.30
CA TYR A 35 2.72 -46.71 65.64
C TYR A 35 1.59 -46.42 66.64
N PRO A 36 1.13 -47.40 67.44
CA PRO A 36 0.25 -47.14 68.57
C PRO A 36 1.10 -46.89 69.82
N GLY A 37 1.05 -45.68 70.37
CA GLY A 37 1.73 -45.40 71.63
C GLY A 37 1.73 -43.93 72.01
N SER A 38 0.69 -43.51 72.74
CA SER A 38 0.60 -42.38 73.66
C SER A 38 1.64 -41.25 73.55
N ASN A 39 1.18 -40.01 73.34
CA ASN A 39 1.47 -38.88 74.24
C ASN A 39 0.71 -37.63 73.79
N ILE A 40 -0.08 -37.09 74.73
CA ILE A 40 -0.69 -35.75 74.80
C ILE A 40 -0.33 -34.83 73.61
N HIS A 41 -1.23 -34.74 72.63
CA HIS A 41 -1.23 -33.63 71.67
C HIS A 41 -1.66 -32.36 72.43
N ASN A 42 -0.71 -31.70 73.08
CA ASN A 42 -0.83 -30.27 73.30
C ASN A 42 -0.76 -29.65 71.90
N SER A 43 -1.91 -29.32 71.32
CA SER A 43 -1.99 -28.43 70.16
C SER A 43 -1.32 -27.12 70.58
N SER A 44 -0.06 -26.95 70.14
CA SER A 44 0.76 -25.80 70.49
C SER A 44 0.34 -24.64 69.62
N ASN A 45 -0.84 -24.11 69.91
CA ASN A 45 -1.37 -22.91 69.28
C ASN A 45 -0.49 -21.75 69.71
N ILE A 46 0.06 -21.04 68.74
CA ILE A 46 0.91 -19.88 69.00
C ILE A 46 0.05 -18.63 68.82
N ARG A 47 -0.21 -17.92 69.93
CA ARG A 47 -0.91 -16.63 69.90
C ARG A 47 -0.12 -15.62 69.09
N ILE A 48 -0.74 -15.00 68.10
CA ILE A 48 -0.10 -13.98 67.24
C ILE A 48 0.38 -12.76 68.06
N SER A 49 -0.29 -12.47 69.17
CA SER A 49 0.09 -11.44 70.13
C SER A 49 1.39 -11.74 70.89
N SER A 50 1.82 -13.00 70.98
CA SER A 50 3.08 -13.38 71.63
C SER A 50 4.31 -13.24 70.72
N LEU A 51 4.09 -13.06 69.41
CA LEU A 51 5.17 -12.93 68.44
C LEU A 51 5.74 -11.50 68.43
N PRO A 52 7.05 -11.35 68.17
CA PRO A 52 7.67 -10.05 67.95
C PRO A 52 6.95 -9.23 66.87
N GLN A 53 6.90 -7.91 67.05
CA GLN A 53 6.12 -7.00 66.19
C GLN A 53 6.45 -7.11 64.70
N GLN A 54 7.68 -7.50 64.36
CA GLN A 54 8.15 -7.68 62.98
C GLN A 54 7.53 -8.91 62.26
N ILE A 55 7.12 -9.93 63.01
CA ILE A 55 6.57 -11.18 62.46
C ILE A 55 5.04 -11.17 62.54
N ARG A 56 4.46 -10.31 63.39
CA ARG A 56 3.03 -10.25 63.66
C ARG A 56 2.20 -9.98 62.40
N GLU A 57 2.67 -9.12 61.51
CA GLU A 57 1.98 -8.82 60.23
C GLU A 57 1.98 -10.02 59.28
N PHE A 58 3.08 -10.78 59.24
CA PHE A 58 3.16 -12.02 58.46
C PHE A 58 2.31 -13.12 59.07
N ALA A 59 2.34 -13.26 60.40
CA ALA A 59 1.52 -14.21 61.15
C ALA A 59 0.02 -13.94 60.97
N SER A 60 -0.42 -12.68 61.03
CA SER A 60 -1.82 -12.32 60.77
C SER A 60 -2.28 -12.57 59.33
N LYS A 61 -1.34 -12.70 58.39
CA LYS A 61 -1.65 -13.06 57.00
C LYS A 61 -1.73 -14.57 56.76
N LEU A 62 -1.15 -15.35 57.69
CA LEU A 62 -1.24 -16.81 57.70
C LEU A 62 -2.44 -17.31 58.50
N ASP A 63 -2.99 -16.49 59.39
CA ASP A 63 -4.26 -16.73 60.11
C ASP A 63 -5.44 -16.58 59.14
N ILE A 64 -5.98 -17.72 58.70
CA ILE A 64 -6.99 -17.78 57.62
C ILE A 64 -8.41 -17.63 58.19
N ASP A 65 -8.65 -18.13 59.39
CA ASP A 65 -9.95 -18.07 60.08
C ASP A 65 -10.09 -16.82 60.98
N GLY A 66 -8.98 -16.14 61.29
CA GLY A 66 -8.95 -14.86 61.98
C GLY A 66 -9.14 -14.97 63.48
N ASP A 67 -8.82 -16.13 64.06
CA ASP A 67 -9.04 -16.41 65.48
C ASP A 67 -7.93 -15.85 66.39
N GLY A 68 -6.82 -15.38 65.79
CA GLY A 68 -5.68 -14.82 66.50
C GLY A 68 -4.65 -15.84 66.99
N ASP A 69 -4.85 -17.12 66.68
CA ASP A 69 -4.01 -18.26 67.03
C ASP A 69 -3.52 -18.99 65.77
N LEU A 70 -2.20 -19.22 65.65
CA LEU A 70 -1.67 -20.02 64.54
C LEU A 70 -1.79 -21.51 64.88
N ASN A 71 -2.71 -22.21 64.23
CA ASN A 71 -2.84 -23.66 64.33
C ASN A 71 -2.03 -24.38 63.22
N HIS A 72 -1.77 -25.66 63.41
CA HIS A 72 -1.10 -26.50 62.41
C HIS A 72 -1.86 -26.56 61.07
N SER A 73 -3.18 -26.40 61.09
CA SER A 73 -4.02 -26.32 59.88
C SER A 73 -3.69 -25.11 59.02
N ASP A 74 -3.49 -23.95 59.65
CA ASP A 74 -3.31 -22.68 58.93
C ASP A 74 -1.93 -22.64 58.27
N VAL A 75 -0.93 -23.19 58.96
CA VAL A 75 0.41 -23.38 58.40
C VAL A 75 0.38 -24.37 57.23
N ALA A 76 -0.32 -25.51 57.35
CA ALA A 76 -0.44 -26.48 56.26
C ALA A 76 -1.16 -25.90 55.03
N MET A 77 -2.23 -25.15 55.26
CA MET A 77 -2.98 -24.47 54.20
C MET A 77 -2.14 -23.38 53.54
N ALA A 78 -1.41 -22.57 54.32
CA ALA A 78 -0.50 -21.56 53.78
C ALA A 78 0.61 -22.19 52.90
N LEU A 79 1.18 -23.33 53.31
CA LEU A 79 2.15 -24.08 52.52
C LEU A 79 1.53 -24.59 51.21
N TYR A 80 0.32 -25.14 51.26
CA TYR A 80 -0.40 -25.57 50.07
C TYR A 80 -0.66 -24.40 49.09
N HIS A 81 -1.09 -23.25 49.61
CA HIS A 81 -1.28 -22.04 48.81
C HIS A 81 0.02 -21.52 48.20
N LEU A 82 1.15 -21.61 48.91
CA LEU A 82 2.46 -21.25 48.39
C LEU A 82 2.90 -22.20 47.27
N GLU A 83 2.67 -23.51 47.41
CA GLU A 83 2.98 -24.49 46.38
C GLU A 83 2.13 -24.30 45.12
N THR A 84 0.82 -24.11 45.28
CA THR A 84 -0.09 -23.84 44.15
C THR A 84 0.30 -22.55 43.42
N LYS A 85 0.55 -21.45 44.16
CA LYS A 85 1.02 -20.19 43.54
C LYS A 85 2.38 -20.34 42.85
N LYS A 86 3.29 -21.14 43.41
CA LYS A 86 4.59 -21.42 42.79
C LYS A 86 4.42 -22.18 41.47
N LYS A 87 3.50 -23.14 41.42
CA LYS A 87 3.15 -23.90 40.21
C LYS A 87 2.51 -22.99 39.14
N GLU A 88 1.57 -22.14 39.53
CA GLU A 88 0.94 -21.17 38.63
C GLU A 88 1.94 -20.16 38.07
N ASN A 89 2.82 -19.60 38.92
CA ASN A 89 3.88 -18.70 38.47
C ASN A 89 4.84 -19.36 37.48
N LYS A 90 5.16 -20.65 37.68
CA LYS A 90 5.96 -21.43 36.73
C LYS A 90 5.24 -21.59 35.39
N ASN A 91 3.93 -21.85 35.42
CA ASN A 91 3.12 -21.96 34.20
C ASN A 91 3.00 -20.62 33.46
N LEU A 92 2.75 -19.51 34.17
CA LEU A 92 2.72 -18.17 33.58
C LEU A 92 4.05 -17.82 32.91
N ARG A 93 5.17 -18.11 33.56
CA ARG A 93 6.50 -17.91 32.97
C ARG A 93 6.69 -18.74 31.71
N ASN A 94 6.25 -20.00 31.70
CA ASN A 94 6.35 -20.85 30.52
C ASN A 94 5.51 -20.31 29.35
N ILE A 95 4.28 -19.87 29.63
CA ILE A 95 3.38 -19.26 28.63
C ILE A 95 4.03 -18.02 28.01
N ILE A 96 4.60 -17.11 28.81
CA ILE A 96 5.28 -15.91 28.31
C ILE A 96 6.44 -16.28 27.37
N VAL A 97 7.23 -17.30 27.71
CA VAL A 97 8.33 -17.77 26.86
C VAL A 97 7.79 -18.33 25.53
N VAL A 98 6.73 -19.13 25.57
CA VAL A 98 6.09 -19.67 24.36
C VAL A 98 5.55 -18.55 23.46
N PHE A 99 4.84 -17.56 24.02
CA PHE A 99 4.34 -16.41 23.27
C PHE A 99 5.47 -15.57 22.67
N SER A 100 6.58 -15.39 23.38
CA SER A 100 7.75 -14.68 22.87
C SER A 100 8.36 -15.40 21.66
N VAL A 101 8.53 -16.73 21.74
CA VAL A 101 9.07 -17.52 20.63
C VAL A 101 8.12 -17.50 19.43
N LEU A 102 6.81 -17.67 19.68
CA LEU A 102 5.79 -17.62 18.64
C LEU A 102 5.74 -16.26 17.93
N SER A 103 5.90 -15.17 18.66
CA SER A 103 5.91 -13.81 18.09
C SER A 103 7.10 -13.61 17.14
N VAL A 104 8.30 -14.06 17.53
CA VAL A 104 9.49 -14.01 16.67
C VAL A 104 9.30 -14.87 15.43
N LEU A 105 8.73 -16.06 15.58
CA LEU A 105 8.42 -16.96 14.46
C LEU A 105 7.43 -16.34 13.47
N LEU A 106 6.38 -15.67 13.96
CA LEU A 106 5.41 -14.96 13.10
C LEU A 106 6.07 -13.83 12.32
N VAL A 107 6.93 -13.03 12.96
CA VAL A 107 7.67 -11.96 12.30
C VAL A 107 8.57 -12.54 11.19
N ALA A 108 9.30 -13.63 11.47
CA ALA A 108 10.12 -14.31 10.47
C ALA A 108 9.29 -14.85 9.29
N CYS A 109 8.10 -15.41 9.55
CA CYS A 109 7.20 -15.87 8.50
C CYS A 109 6.72 -14.73 7.59
N ILE A 110 6.38 -13.56 8.16
CA ILE A 110 5.95 -12.39 7.36
C ILE A 110 7.08 -11.91 6.46
N PHE A 111 8.32 -11.86 6.97
CA PHE A 111 9.49 -11.53 6.16
C PHE A 111 9.74 -12.55 5.04
N GLY A 112 9.63 -13.84 5.35
CA GLY A 112 9.77 -14.91 4.35
C GLY A 112 8.73 -14.80 3.23
N ALA A 113 7.47 -14.54 3.60
CA ALA A 113 6.38 -14.34 2.64
C ALA A 113 6.64 -13.09 1.77
N SER A 114 7.06 -11.99 2.38
CA SER A 114 7.35 -10.73 1.67
C SER A 114 8.51 -10.89 0.68
N MET A 115 9.57 -11.59 1.05
CA MET A 115 10.70 -11.85 0.15
C MET A 115 10.30 -12.75 -1.02
N THR A 116 9.45 -13.76 -0.76
CA THR A 116 8.92 -14.64 -1.81
C THR A 116 8.01 -13.86 -2.77
N ALA A 117 7.15 -12.99 -2.25
CA ALA A 117 6.31 -12.11 -3.07
C ALA A 117 7.17 -11.14 -3.91
N ALA A 118 8.21 -10.54 -3.32
CA ALA A 118 9.11 -9.65 -4.05
C ALA A 118 9.85 -10.38 -5.19
N ARG A 119 10.27 -11.63 -4.97
CA ARG A 119 10.86 -12.47 -6.02
C ARG A 119 9.87 -12.82 -7.12
N LEU A 120 8.60 -13.03 -6.77
CA LEU A 120 7.53 -13.27 -7.74
C LEU A 120 7.15 -12.01 -8.54
N SER A 121 7.28 -10.81 -7.95
CA SER A 121 7.06 -9.55 -8.68
C SER A 121 8.16 -9.21 -9.69
N GLN A 122 9.31 -9.89 -9.66
CA GLN A 122 10.41 -9.69 -10.61
C GLN A 122 10.24 -10.45 -11.94
N GLU A 123 9.02 -10.87 -12.30
CA GLU A 123 8.75 -11.71 -13.47
C GLU A 123 8.66 -10.99 -14.84
N VAL A 124 9.34 -9.85 -14.98
CA VAL A 124 9.43 -9.15 -16.26
C VAL A 124 10.82 -9.39 -16.87
N HIS A 125 10.87 -10.17 -17.95
CA HIS A 125 12.08 -10.34 -18.74
C HIS A 125 12.07 -9.35 -19.91
N VAL A 126 13.04 -8.43 -19.92
CA VAL A 126 13.28 -7.55 -21.07
C VAL A 126 14.25 -8.26 -22.01
N ASN A 127 13.81 -8.54 -23.23
CA ASN A 127 14.68 -9.11 -24.25
C ASN A 127 15.52 -7.99 -24.88
N ALA A 128 16.84 -8.03 -24.68
CA ALA A 128 17.76 -7.01 -25.15
C ALA A 128 17.81 -6.88 -26.69
N ALA A 129 17.45 -7.93 -27.43
CA ALA A 129 17.50 -7.91 -28.89
C ALA A 129 16.36 -7.10 -29.54
N ASN A 130 15.19 -7.05 -28.89
CA ASN A 130 14.00 -6.39 -29.44
C ASN A 130 13.41 -5.28 -28.55
N GLY A 131 13.88 -5.14 -27.31
CA GLY A 131 13.40 -4.13 -26.36
C GLY A 131 12.00 -4.39 -25.82
N PHE A 132 11.41 -5.57 -26.05
CA PHE A 132 10.09 -5.93 -25.52
C PHE A 132 10.21 -6.59 -24.15
N ALA A 133 9.29 -6.21 -23.26
CA ALA A 133 9.08 -6.87 -21.97
C ALA A 133 8.11 -8.03 -22.15
N TYR A 134 8.49 -9.22 -21.70
CA TYR A 134 7.65 -10.42 -21.72
C TYR A 134 7.29 -10.81 -20.29
N VAL A 135 6.06 -11.25 -20.11
CA VAL A 135 5.61 -11.85 -18.84
C VAL A 135 6.20 -13.25 -18.76
N LYS A 136 6.92 -13.57 -17.69
CA LYS A 136 7.55 -14.89 -17.53
C LYS A 136 6.52 -16.02 -17.66
N GLY A 137 6.79 -17.01 -18.51
CA GLY A 137 5.89 -18.13 -18.77
C GLY A 137 4.78 -17.87 -19.79
N SER A 138 4.59 -16.61 -20.21
CA SER A 138 3.75 -16.25 -21.35
C SER A 138 4.62 -15.82 -22.52
N GLY A 139 4.31 -16.30 -23.73
CA GLY A 139 4.90 -15.76 -24.95
C GLY A 139 4.37 -14.36 -25.31
N GLU A 140 3.46 -13.82 -24.49
CA GLU A 140 2.82 -12.55 -24.74
C GLU A 140 3.72 -11.38 -24.32
N VAL A 141 3.82 -10.41 -25.23
CA VAL A 141 4.47 -9.13 -24.96
C VAL A 141 3.60 -8.36 -23.98
N MET A 142 4.19 -7.93 -22.87
CA MET A 142 3.55 -6.99 -21.95
C MET A 142 3.31 -5.69 -22.71
N LYS A 143 2.05 -5.44 -23.06
CA LYS A 143 1.64 -4.18 -23.69
C LYS A 143 1.70 -3.10 -22.62
N THR A 144 2.88 -2.53 -22.43
CA THR A 144 2.97 -1.24 -21.75
C THR A 144 2.31 -0.21 -22.67
N GLU A 145 1.45 0.61 -22.10
CA GLU A 145 1.01 1.81 -22.79
C GLU A 145 2.25 2.61 -23.19
N ARG A 146 2.28 3.14 -24.42
CA ARG A 146 3.46 3.83 -24.94
C ARG A 146 3.84 4.94 -23.97
N ALA A 147 5.09 4.96 -23.53
CA ALA A 147 5.60 6.07 -22.74
C ALA A 147 5.48 7.36 -23.58
N MET A 148 4.64 8.29 -23.14
CA MET A 148 4.48 9.60 -23.75
C MET A 148 5.41 10.57 -23.05
N VAL A 149 6.28 11.21 -23.83
CA VAL A 149 7.14 12.29 -23.35
C VAL A 149 6.49 13.60 -23.76
N TRP A 150 6.23 14.47 -22.79
CA TRP A 150 5.66 15.78 -23.01
C TRP A 150 6.80 16.77 -23.25
N GLU A 151 6.81 17.40 -24.42
CA GLU A 151 7.75 18.46 -24.77
C GLU A 151 6.96 19.72 -25.11
N GLN A 152 7.40 20.86 -24.58
CA GLN A 152 6.89 22.17 -24.97
C GLN A 152 7.67 22.66 -26.19
N GLY A 153 6.97 23.14 -27.22
CA GLY A 153 7.62 23.67 -28.40
C GLY A 153 6.67 23.97 -29.55
N GLY A 154 7.16 24.74 -30.53
CA GLY A 154 6.42 25.02 -31.75
C GLY A 154 6.33 23.79 -32.65
N ILE A 155 5.11 23.33 -32.93
CA ILE A 155 4.86 22.16 -33.79
C ILE A 155 5.49 22.33 -35.19
N ALA A 156 5.46 23.56 -35.72
CA ALA A 156 6.06 23.88 -37.01
C ALA A 156 7.60 23.72 -37.01
N GLU A 157 8.26 23.87 -35.86
CA GLU A 157 9.72 23.78 -35.74
C GLU A 157 10.23 22.34 -35.60
N LEU A 158 9.34 21.40 -35.26
CA LEU A 158 9.72 20.01 -35.04
C LEU A 158 10.30 19.38 -36.31
N PRO A 159 11.40 18.61 -36.25
CA PRO A 159 11.90 17.91 -37.43
C PRO A 159 10.89 16.83 -37.87
N THR A 160 10.86 16.51 -39.17
CA THR A 160 9.92 15.53 -39.75
C THR A 160 9.94 14.17 -39.03
N LYS A 161 11.11 13.74 -38.53
CA LYS A 161 11.25 12.51 -37.75
C LYS A 161 10.47 12.54 -36.44
N THR A 162 10.39 13.70 -35.79
CA THR A 162 9.65 13.91 -34.54
C THR A 162 8.16 14.11 -34.81
N LEU A 163 7.78 14.84 -35.88
CA LEU A 163 6.39 14.98 -36.31
C LEU A 163 5.72 13.62 -36.58
N ASN A 164 6.44 12.68 -37.19
CA ASN A 164 5.92 11.33 -37.43
C ASN A 164 5.72 10.49 -36.14
N ARG A 165 6.28 10.94 -35.02
CA ARG A 165 6.15 10.31 -33.71
C ARG A 165 5.18 11.04 -32.78
N LEU A 166 4.69 12.22 -33.20
CA LEU A 166 3.76 13.01 -32.43
C LEU A 166 2.44 12.26 -32.31
N ALA A 167 2.05 11.95 -31.06
CA ALA A 167 0.84 11.17 -30.79
C ALA A 167 -0.33 12.07 -30.34
N GLU A 168 -0.03 13.12 -29.58
CA GLU A 168 -1.02 13.98 -28.96
C GLU A 168 -0.50 15.42 -28.88
N ILE A 169 -1.42 16.37 -29.02
CA ILE A 169 -1.18 17.79 -28.75
C ILE A 169 -2.14 18.21 -27.65
N VAL A 170 -1.62 18.96 -26.68
CA VAL A 170 -2.36 19.55 -25.57
C VAL A 170 -2.24 21.07 -25.67
N LEU A 171 -3.36 21.77 -25.71
CA LEU A 171 -3.46 23.23 -25.78
C LEU A 171 -4.27 23.74 -24.58
N ALA A 172 -4.16 25.05 -24.29
CA ALA A 172 -4.89 25.73 -23.20
C ALA A 172 -4.80 24.95 -21.88
N GLU A 173 -3.58 24.67 -21.43
CA GLU A 173 -3.31 24.00 -20.13
C GLU A 173 -3.97 22.63 -19.93
N GLY A 174 -4.46 21.98 -20.99
CA GLY A 174 -5.15 20.69 -20.89
C GLY A 174 -6.60 20.70 -21.35
N ASP A 175 -7.18 21.88 -21.59
CA ASP A 175 -8.59 22.02 -21.96
C ASP A 175 -8.88 21.43 -23.35
N VAL A 176 -7.90 21.47 -24.26
CA VAL A 176 -8.04 20.92 -25.60
C VAL A 176 -6.95 19.90 -25.87
N ARG A 177 -7.37 18.69 -26.23
CA ARG A 177 -6.48 17.58 -26.57
C ARG A 177 -6.83 16.99 -27.92
N PHE A 178 -5.80 16.84 -28.76
CA PHE A 178 -5.93 16.27 -30.09
C PHE A 178 -5.03 15.06 -30.26
N LYS A 179 -5.63 13.91 -30.57
CA LYS A 179 -4.90 12.72 -30.99
C LYS A 179 -4.52 12.84 -32.47
N ILE A 180 -3.23 12.76 -32.74
CA ILE A 180 -2.67 12.92 -34.08
C ILE A 180 -2.74 11.58 -34.79
N LYS A 181 -3.38 11.56 -35.96
CA LYS A 181 -3.50 10.38 -36.83
C LYS A 181 -2.51 10.41 -37.98
N GLY A 182 -2.06 11.60 -38.38
CA GLY A 182 -1.08 11.80 -39.44
C GLY A 182 -0.55 13.23 -39.46
N SER A 183 0.54 13.43 -40.20
CA SER A 183 1.13 14.75 -40.42
C SER A 183 1.61 14.88 -41.86
N ALA A 184 1.56 16.10 -42.38
CA ALA A 184 2.15 16.48 -43.66
C ALA A 184 2.84 17.83 -43.49
N ARG A 185 4.01 17.99 -44.11
CA ARG A 185 4.73 19.27 -44.17
C ARG A 185 4.78 19.75 -45.61
N SER A 186 4.47 21.03 -45.82
CA SER A 186 4.63 21.70 -47.10
C SER A 186 6.11 21.66 -47.54
N ARG A 187 6.37 21.44 -48.83
CA ARG A 187 7.73 21.51 -49.39
C ARG A 187 8.09 22.90 -49.89
N ASP A 188 7.16 23.84 -49.82
CA ASP A 188 7.38 25.21 -50.26
C ASP A 188 8.29 25.94 -49.26
N PRO A 189 9.51 26.37 -49.65
CA PRO A 189 10.41 27.09 -48.76
C PRO A 189 9.88 28.46 -48.33
N LEU A 190 8.90 29.02 -49.05
CA LEU A 190 8.26 30.28 -48.68
C LEU A 190 7.12 30.09 -47.67
N ASN A 191 6.54 28.88 -47.60
CA ASN A 191 5.39 28.55 -46.78
C ASN A 191 5.65 27.23 -46.04
N ASP A 192 6.49 27.30 -45.00
CA ASP A 192 6.81 26.17 -44.13
C ASP A 192 5.66 25.90 -43.15
N SER A 193 4.59 25.30 -43.68
CA SER A 193 3.41 24.91 -42.92
C SER A 193 3.34 23.41 -42.69
N VAL A 194 2.80 23.04 -41.53
CA VAL A 194 2.56 21.66 -41.10
C VAL A 194 1.06 21.46 -40.91
N ILE A 195 0.50 20.52 -41.65
CA ILE A 195 -0.89 20.09 -41.50
C ILE A 195 -0.91 18.79 -40.71
N LEU A 196 -1.61 18.80 -39.58
CA LEU A 196 -1.84 17.62 -38.75
C LEU A 196 -3.26 17.11 -38.97
N LEU A 197 -3.36 15.82 -39.26
CA LEU A 197 -4.63 15.11 -39.30
C LEU A 197 -4.97 14.68 -37.88
N VAL A 198 -6.10 15.16 -37.37
CA VAL A 198 -6.62 14.83 -36.04
C VAL A 198 -7.97 14.14 -36.16
N GLU A 199 -8.45 13.56 -35.06
CA GLU A 199 -9.77 12.95 -35.07
C GLU A 199 -10.86 14.00 -35.33
N GLY A 200 -11.56 13.86 -36.46
CA GLY A 200 -12.65 14.75 -36.83
C GLY A 200 -12.24 16.04 -37.54
N GLY A 201 -10.97 16.22 -37.95
CA GLY A 201 -10.54 17.43 -38.68
C GLY A 201 -9.05 17.49 -39.01
N THR A 202 -8.59 18.67 -39.43
CA THR A 202 -7.17 18.98 -39.60
C THR A 202 -6.81 20.25 -38.84
N LEU A 203 -5.54 20.38 -38.49
CA LEU A 203 -4.97 21.56 -37.86
C LEU A 203 -3.75 22.01 -38.67
N THR A 204 -3.66 23.28 -39.00
CA THR A 204 -2.59 23.85 -39.83
C THR A 204 -1.75 24.77 -38.97
N TRP A 205 -0.46 24.44 -38.84
CA TRP A 205 0.53 25.27 -38.16
C TRP A 205 1.47 25.92 -39.18
N ASP A 206 1.64 27.22 -39.07
CA ASP A 206 2.69 28.01 -39.70
C ASP A 206 3.89 28.18 -38.76
N ARG A 207 5.07 28.45 -39.29
CA ARG A 207 6.26 28.65 -38.46
C ARG A 207 6.27 29.98 -37.70
N VAL A 208 5.69 31.03 -38.27
CA VAL A 208 5.72 32.38 -37.73
C VAL A 208 4.46 32.66 -36.92
N GLU A 209 3.29 32.34 -37.48
CA GLU A 209 2.00 32.61 -36.84
C GLU A 209 1.55 31.47 -35.92
N GLY A 210 2.16 30.29 -36.05
CA GLY A 210 1.77 29.02 -35.42
C GLY A 210 0.39 28.52 -35.84
N LEU A 211 -0.55 28.23 -34.93
CA LEU A 211 -1.84 27.64 -35.34
C LEU A 211 -2.66 28.65 -36.17
N VAL A 212 -2.68 28.46 -37.49
CA VAL A 212 -3.29 29.41 -38.44
C VAL A 212 -4.68 29.00 -38.89
N ASP A 213 -4.98 27.71 -38.92
CA ASP A 213 -6.28 27.22 -39.40
C ASP A 213 -6.62 25.85 -38.80
N ALA A 214 -7.91 25.54 -38.77
CA ALA A 214 -8.44 24.26 -38.34
C ALA A 214 -9.69 23.91 -39.17
N THR A 215 -9.95 22.62 -39.37
CA THR A 215 -11.16 22.15 -40.09
C THR A 215 -11.96 21.16 -39.25
N GLY A 216 -13.24 20.99 -39.59
CA GLY A 216 -14.12 19.99 -38.97
C GLY A 216 -14.37 20.22 -37.46
N HIS A 217 -14.45 19.13 -36.70
CA HIS A 217 -14.68 19.15 -35.26
C HIS A 217 -13.53 19.82 -34.50
N ALA A 218 -12.31 19.73 -35.04
CA ALA A 218 -11.15 20.36 -34.42
C ALA A 218 -11.31 21.88 -34.36
N LYS A 219 -11.84 22.48 -35.43
CA LYS A 219 -12.19 23.91 -35.48
C LYS A 219 -13.22 24.27 -34.42
N THR A 220 -14.32 23.52 -34.34
CA THR A 220 -15.39 23.78 -33.37
C THR A 220 -14.90 23.70 -31.92
N LEU A 221 -14.02 22.75 -31.60
CA LEU A 221 -13.43 22.64 -30.26
C LEU A 221 -12.53 23.84 -29.93
N LEU A 222 -11.75 24.30 -30.91
CA LEU A 222 -10.87 25.46 -30.75
C LEU A 222 -11.67 26.76 -30.62
N GLU A 223 -12.70 26.97 -31.45
CA GLU A 223 -13.60 28.12 -31.34
C GLU A 223 -14.39 28.13 -30.03
N ASN A 224 -14.77 26.96 -29.51
CA ASN A 224 -15.44 26.89 -28.22
C ASN A 224 -14.51 27.28 -27.06
N THR A 225 -13.21 27.02 -27.17
CA THR A 225 -12.23 27.27 -26.11
C THR A 225 -11.67 28.69 -26.19
N PHE A 226 -11.34 29.16 -27.39
CA PHE A 226 -10.67 30.44 -27.63
C PHE A 226 -11.62 31.56 -28.13
N GLY A 227 -12.89 31.24 -28.40
CA GLY A 227 -13.89 32.16 -28.95
C GLY A 227 -14.17 31.92 -30.44
N LYS A 228 -15.37 32.32 -30.90
CA LYS A 228 -15.85 32.09 -32.28
C LYS A 228 -14.95 32.72 -33.35
N ASP A 229 -14.22 33.76 -32.98
CA ASP A 229 -13.40 34.55 -33.90
C ASP A 229 -11.94 34.06 -33.90
N ALA A 230 -11.65 32.88 -33.33
CA ALA A 230 -10.30 32.35 -33.19
C ALA A 230 -9.55 32.25 -34.53
N PHE A 231 -10.27 32.01 -35.63
CA PHE A 231 -9.71 31.90 -36.98
C PHE A 231 -10.22 32.97 -37.95
N GLU A 232 -11.05 33.91 -37.48
CA GLU A 232 -11.55 34.96 -38.35
C GLU A 232 -10.47 36.02 -38.58
N VAL A 233 -10.22 36.32 -39.86
CA VAL A 233 -9.39 37.46 -40.22
C VAL A 233 -10.26 38.70 -39.99
N ASP A 234 -9.94 39.47 -38.95
CA ASP A 234 -10.49 40.81 -38.77
C ASP A 234 -10.09 41.66 -39.99
N VAL A 235 -10.93 41.69 -41.03
CA VAL A 235 -10.77 42.62 -42.14
C VAL A 235 -11.23 43.97 -41.62
N HIS A 236 -10.32 44.70 -41.00
CA HIS A 236 -10.59 46.08 -40.65
C HIS A 236 -10.69 46.87 -41.97
N VAL A 237 -11.89 47.40 -42.26
CA VAL A 237 -12.22 48.17 -43.47
C VAL A 237 -11.64 49.59 -43.39
N ASP A 238 -10.39 49.70 -42.96
CA ASP A 238 -9.60 50.94 -42.95
C ASP A 238 -8.26 50.69 -43.66
N GLY A 239 -8.37 50.14 -44.87
CA GLY A 239 -7.46 50.32 -46.02
C GLY A 239 -5.95 50.06 -45.87
N THR A 240 -5.41 49.70 -44.70
CA THR A 240 -3.95 49.79 -44.49
C THR A 240 -3.27 48.66 -43.75
N ASN A 241 -3.94 47.74 -43.03
CA ASN A 241 -3.25 46.56 -42.48
C ASN A 241 -4.20 45.37 -42.25
N ASN A 242 -4.00 44.27 -43.00
CA ASN A 242 -4.60 42.97 -42.71
C ASN A 242 -3.83 42.32 -41.55
N SER A 243 -4.23 42.58 -40.31
CA SER A 243 -3.63 41.93 -39.14
C SER A 243 -4.51 40.78 -38.69
N ARG A 244 -4.09 39.54 -38.98
CA ARG A 244 -4.70 38.35 -38.37
C ARG A 244 -4.44 38.39 -36.86
N ARG A 245 -5.44 38.03 -36.04
CA ARG A 245 -5.23 37.85 -34.61
C ARG A 245 -4.43 36.56 -34.41
N ASN A 246 -3.13 36.70 -34.12
CA ASN A 246 -2.29 35.56 -33.77
C ASN A 246 -2.77 34.99 -32.42
N LEU A 247 -3.36 33.79 -32.47
CA LEU A 247 -3.80 33.01 -31.30
C LEU A 247 -2.67 32.70 -30.30
N LEU A 248 -1.41 32.96 -30.67
CA LEU A 248 -0.23 32.40 -30.03
C LEU A 248 0.51 33.27 -29.03
N ASN A 249 0.08 34.51 -28.79
CA ASN A 249 0.62 35.24 -27.65
C ASN A 249 0.07 34.72 -26.29
N ALA A 250 -0.91 33.82 -26.29
CA ALA A 250 -1.44 33.21 -25.06
C ALA A 250 -0.61 32.00 -24.56
N CYS A 251 0.23 31.40 -25.41
CA CYS A 251 1.00 30.20 -25.04
C CYS A 251 2.46 30.49 -24.64
N TYR A 252 2.85 31.76 -24.57
CA TYR A 252 4.22 32.20 -24.27
C TYR A 252 4.33 32.87 -22.89
N GLU A 253 3.65 32.32 -21.87
CA GLU A 253 4.16 32.51 -20.52
C GLU A 253 5.20 31.42 -20.23
N PRO A 254 6.46 31.79 -19.94
CA PRO A 254 7.47 30.82 -19.55
C PRO A 254 7.05 30.17 -18.23
N TYR A 255 6.57 28.93 -18.32
CA TYR A 255 6.25 28.11 -17.17
C TYR A 255 7.54 27.85 -16.40
N PHE A 256 7.68 28.46 -15.22
CA PHE A 256 8.73 28.09 -14.27
C PHE A 256 8.42 26.67 -13.76
N GLY A 257 9.10 25.69 -14.35
CA GLY A 257 8.86 24.28 -14.12
C GLY A 257 8.93 23.88 -12.65
N TYR A 258 7.86 23.24 -12.17
CA TYR A 258 7.95 22.35 -11.02
C TYR A 258 8.55 21.03 -11.50
N GLY A 259 9.86 20.89 -11.28
CA GLY A 259 10.56 19.61 -11.40
C GLY A 259 10.03 18.63 -10.37
N GLY A 260 9.11 17.77 -10.79
CA GLY A 260 8.78 16.54 -10.09
C GLY A 260 9.71 15.44 -10.59
N SER A 261 10.79 15.17 -9.85
CA SER A 261 11.57 13.94 -10.01
C SER A 261 10.70 12.75 -9.61
N TYR A 262 10.45 11.85 -10.56
CA TYR A 262 10.07 10.46 -10.32
C TYR A 262 10.92 9.56 -11.21
#